data_AF-A0A452YCT4-F1
#
_entry.id   AF-A0A452YCT4-F1
#
_cell.length_a   1.000
_cell.length_b   1.000
_cell.length_c   1.000
_cell.angle_alpha   90.00
_cell.angle_beta   90.00
_cell.angle_gamma   90.00
#
_symmetry.space_group_name_H-M   'P 1'
#
loop_
_entity.id
_entity.type
_entity.pdbx_description
1 polymer ?
#
loop_
_entity_poly.entity_id
_entity_poly.type
_entity_poly.pdbx_seq_one_letter_code
_entity_poly.pdbx_strand_id
1 'polypeptide(L)'
;MVPCDISMSNLSAALQDVNLLYLDGYSHEMALSVGKQADLMKIPILVDAEPERTKTELEHLLDLSSYIVCSGKFPEKWTSISCIPSALLEILVQYPRARFVIATLGENGCMMLERIEDDSGIDAVDIGNVAESLRLKVHKDDNLPTCVSSKFMRLSGRGHGTIHGRLLIGTAEKIPAPELVDTTGCGDAFIGAVLYGLCTEMAPEKMLPFACQVAGIKCRAIGARTGLPWRSDA
;
A
#
# COMPACT_ATOMS: atom_id res chain seq x y z
N MET A 1 12.46 -3.74 24.04
CA MET A 1 13.15 -5.01 23.79
C MET A 1 14.30 -4.68 22.87
N VAL A 2 15.54 -5.01 23.25
CA VAL A 2 16.72 -4.68 22.44
C VAL A 2 16.91 -5.81 21.42
N PRO A 3 17.34 -5.55 20.18
CA PRO A 3 17.53 -6.61 19.16
C PRO A 3 18.42 -7.78 19.63
N CYS A 4 19.35 -7.52 20.55
CA CYS A 4 20.23 -8.52 21.15
C CYS A 4 19.49 -9.58 22.02
N ASP A 5 18.26 -9.31 22.45
CA ASP A 5 17.48 -10.21 23.31
C ASP A 5 16.80 -11.34 22.51
N ILE A 6 16.79 -11.28 21.17
CA ILE A 6 16.17 -12.29 20.32
C ILE A 6 17.24 -13.06 19.55
N SER A 7 17.39 -14.34 19.88
CA SER A 7 18.22 -15.23 19.08
C SER A 7 17.58 -15.51 17.71
N MET A 8 18.43 -15.75 16.70
CA MET A 8 17.96 -16.11 15.35
C MET A 8 17.08 -17.37 15.33
N SER A 9 17.33 -18.32 16.25
CA SER A 9 16.49 -19.51 16.40
C SER A 9 15.07 -19.16 16.88
N ASN A 10 14.94 -18.18 17.79
CA ASN A 10 13.63 -17.75 18.29
C ASN A 10 12.86 -16.98 17.22
N LEU A 11 13.53 -16.15 16.41
CA LEU A 11 12.89 -15.48 15.26
C LEU A 11 12.39 -16.49 14.24
N SER A 12 13.21 -17.47 13.88
CA SER A 12 12.82 -18.52 12.92
C SER A 12 11.59 -19.28 13.41
N ALA A 13 11.56 -19.65 14.68
CA ALA A 13 10.42 -20.33 15.28
C ALA A 13 9.16 -19.46 15.32
N ALA A 14 9.29 -18.16 15.62
CA ALA A 14 8.17 -17.22 15.64
C ALA A 14 7.58 -16.93 14.26
N LEU A 15 8.40 -17.07 13.21
CA LEU A 15 8.00 -16.87 11.81
C LEU A 15 7.56 -18.17 11.13
N GLN A 16 7.58 -19.29 11.85
CA GLN A 16 7.09 -20.56 11.33
C GLN A 16 5.59 -20.43 10.98
N ASP A 17 5.22 -20.92 9.79
CA ASP A 17 3.85 -20.92 9.24
C ASP A 17 3.24 -19.51 9.03
N VAL A 18 4.05 -18.44 9.10
CA VAL A 18 3.61 -17.09 8.76
C VAL A 18 3.53 -16.94 7.24
N ASN A 19 2.35 -16.54 6.74
CA ASN A 19 2.12 -16.32 5.31
C ASN A 19 2.56 -14.93 4.81
N LEU A 20 2.58 -13.93 5.69
CA LEU A 20 2.85 -12.53 5.36
C LEU A 20 3.33 -11.80 6.61
N LEU A 21 4.40 -11.02 6.49
CA LEU A 21 4.91 -10.17 7.55
C LEU A 21 4.49 -8.72 7.31
N TYR A 22 3.94 -8.06 8.33
CA TYR A 22 3.66 -6.62 8.35
C TYR A 22 4.68 -5.88 9.21
N LEU A 23 5.21 -4.75 8.72
CA LEU A 23 6.17 -3.90 9.43
C LEU A 23 5.74 -2.43 9.37
N ASP A 24 5.56 -1.79 10.53
CA ASP A 24 5.15 -0.37 10.70
C ASP A 24 6.32 0.64 10.77
N GLY A 25 7.54 0.11 10.72
CA GLY A 25 8.78 0.88 10.84
C GLY A 25 8.94 1.67 12.16
N TYR A 26 8.13 1.45 13.20
CA TYR A 26 8.21 2.21 14.46
C TYR A 26 9.50 1.87 15.23
N SER A 27 9.83 0.59 15.33
CA SER A 27 11.11 0.14 15.88
C SER A 27 12.00 -0.36 14.76
N HIS A 28 12.78 0.56 14.16
CA HIS A 28 13.60 0.27 12.97
C HIS A 28 14.51 -0.96 13.14
N GLU A 29 15.32 -1.02 14.19
CA GLU A 29 16.31 -2.10 14.37
C GLU A 29 15.63 -3.47 14.50
N MET A 30 14.50 -3.52 15.20
CA MET A 30 13.69 -4.71 15.39
C MET A 30 13.01 -5.13 14.09
N ALA A 31 12.33 -4.20 13.42
CA ALA A 31 11.66 -4.43 12.15
C ALA A 31 12.65 -4.95 11.10
N LEU A 32 13.87 -4.40 11.06
CA LEU A 32 14.90 -4.82 10.13
C LEU A 32 15.42 -6.23 10.45
N SER A 33 15.59 -6.55 11.74
CA SER A 33 16.03 -7.88 12.16
C SER A 33 15.00 -8.96 11.82
N VAL A 34 13.72 -8.70 12.11
CA VAL A 34 12.60 -9.60 11.76
C VAL A 34 12.43 -9.70 10.24
N GLY A 35 12.50 -8.56 9.54
CA GLY A 35 12.37 -8.50 8.08
C GLY A 35 13.46 -9.29 7.36
N LYS A 36 14.73 -9.20 7.82
CA LYS A 36 15.82 -10.01 7.28
C LYS A 36 15.58 -11.50 7.46
N GLN A 37 15.08 -11.92 8.62
CA GLN A 37 14.78 -13.33 8.85
C GLN A 37 13.60 -13.81 7.98
N ALA A 38 12.54 -13.01 7.86
CA ALA A 38 11.41 -13.31 6.99
C ALA A 38 11.84 -13.42 5.52
N ASP A 39 12.74 -12.56 5.06
CA ASP A 39 13.30 -12.61 3.70
C ASP A 39 14.12 -13.89 3.44
N LEU A 40 14.94 -14.32 4.41
CA LEU A 40 15.64 -15.60 4.34
C LEU A 40 14.67 -16.78 4.24
N MET A 41 13.53 -16.69 4.92
CA MET A 41 12.46 -17.69 4.89
C MET A 41 11.50 -17.53 3.71
N LYS A 42 11.72 -16.55 2.82
CA LYS A 42 10.85 -16.25 1.66
C LYS A 42 9.41 -15.88 2.02
N ILE A 43 9.21 -15.36 3.23
CA ILE A 43 7.93 -14.82 3.66
C ILE A 43 7.78 -13.44 3.01
N PRO A 44 6.68 -13.17 2.28
CA PRO A 44 6.45 -11.85 1.71
C PRO A 44 6.29 -10.80 2.81
N ILE A 45 6.70 -9.56 2.52
CA ILE A 45 6.73 -8.48 3.51
C ILE A 45 5.93 -7.29 2.99
N LEU A 46 4.93 -6.86 3.77
CA LEU A 46 4.27 -5.57 3.59
C LEU A 46 4.89 -4.55 4.53
N VAL A 47 5.42 -3.47 3.97
CA VAL A 47 5.95 -2.34 4.73
C VAL A 47 4.95 -1.19 4.68
N ASP A 48 4.63 -0.67 5.85
CA ASP A 48 3.92 0.60 6.03
C ASP A 48 4.93 1.74 6.05
N ALA A 49 4.85 2.58 5.03
CA ALA A 49 5.80 3.64 4.75
C ALA A 49 5.16 4.99 5.08
N GLU A 50 5.50 5.51 6.26
CA GLU A 50 5.00 6.80 6.75
C GLU A 50 6.06 7.91 6.64
N PRO A 51 5.65 9.16 6.33
CA PRO A 51 6.57 10.26 6.08
C PRO A 51 7.32 10.70 7.34
N GLU A 52 6.86 10.34 8.54
CA GLU A 52 7.53 10.65 9.81
C GLU A 52 8.85 9.89 9.99
N ARG A 53 9.07 8.81 9.23
CA ARG A 53 10.31 8.04 9.28
C ARG A 53 11.43 8.71 8.48
N THR A 54 12.64 8.64 9.00
CA THR A 54 13.84 9.10 8.31
C THR A 54 14.22 8.13 7.19
N LYS A 55 15.02 8.61 6.23
CA LYS A 55 15.51 7.76 5.13
C LYS A 55 16.25 6.53 5.65
N THR A 56 17.14 6.71 6.63
CA THR A 56 17.92 5.63 7.26
C THR A 56 17.04 4.57 7.92
N GLU A 57 15.91 4.96 8.50
CA GLU A 57 14.99 4.03 9.19
C GLU A 57 14.15 3.19 8.22
N LEU A 58 13.93 3.65 6.99
CA LEU A 58 12.96 3.03 6.10
C LEU A 58 13.60 2.40 4.84
N GLU A 59 14.71 2.94 4.35
CA GLU A 59 15.36 2.49 3.10
C GLU A 59 15.65 0.99 3.10
N HIS A 60 16.33 0.49 4.15
CA HIS A 60 16.63 -0.94 4.28
C HIS A 60 15.39 -1.84 4.50
N LEU A 61 14.28 -1.29 5.01
CA LEU A 61 13.03 -2.05 5.13
C LEU A 61 12.34 -2.16 3.77
N LEU A 62 12.34 -1.07 3.00
CA LEU A 62 11.78 -1.05 1.64
C LEU A 62 12.54 -1.96 0.68
N ASP A 63 13.86 -2.10 0.85
CA ASP A 63 14.67 -3.08 0.10
C ASP A 63 14.18 -4.53 0.28
N LEU A 64 13.58 -4.85 1.43
CA LEU A 64 13.05 -6.18 1.73
C LEU A 64 11.58 -6.34 1.32
N SER A 65 10.89 -5.24 1.03
CA SER A 65 9.44 -5.23 0.81
C SER A 65 9.02 -6.02 -0.43
N SER A 66 7.96 -6.81 -0.28
CA SER A 66 7.19 -7.38 -1.38
C SER A 66 6.01 -6.48 -1.75
N TYR A 67 5.51 -5.73 -0.77
CA TYR A 67 4.37 -4.82 -0.89
C TYR A 67 4.66 -3.56 -0.09
N ILE A 68 4.28 -2.40 -0.63
CA ILE A 68 4.43 -1.11 0.06
C ILE A 68 3.06 -0.46 0.16
N VAL A 69 2.68 -0.01 1.34
CA VAL A 69 1.52 0.87 1.55
C VAL A 69 2.01 2.14 2.23
N CYS A 70 1.49 3.30 1.84
CA CYS A 70 1.92 4.58 2.38
C CYS A 70 0.79 5.59 2.44
N SER A 71 0.98 6.65 3.22
CA SER A 71 0.09 7.82 3.18
C SER A 71 0.39 8.71 1.97
N GLY A 72 -0.59 9.49 1.51
CA GLY A 72 -0.48 10.29 0.29
C GLY A 72 0.65 11.33 0.27
N LYS A 73 1.21 11.69 1.43
CA LYS A 73 2.35 12.61 1.55
C LYS A 73 3.70 11.91 1.39
N PHE A 74 3.75 10.60 1.62
CA PHE A 74 4.99 9.84 1.59
C PHE A 74 5.65 9.85 0.20
N PRO A 75 4.96 9.59 -0.94
CA PRO A 75 5.62 9.50 -2.23
C PRO A 75 6.38 10.76 -2.62
N GLU A 76 5.79 11.94 -2.45
CA GLU A 76 6.46 13.21 -2.72
C GLU A 76 7.64 13.44 -1.78
N LYS A 77 7.47 13.20 -0.47
CA LYS A 77 8.55 13.36 0.51
C LYS A 77 9.73 12.42 0.24
N TRP A 78 9.45 11.20 -0.22
CA TRP A 78 10.45 10.17 -0.47
C TRP A 78 11.22 10.40 -1.77
N THR A 79 10.53 10.81 -2.83
CA THR A 79 11.08 10.89 -4.19
C THR A 79 11.40 12.31 -4.65
N SER A 80 10.92 13.32 -3.93
CA SER A 80 10.90 14.73 -4.37
C SER A 80 10.09 14.99 -5.66
N ILE A 81 9.21 14.05 -6.05
CA ILE A 81 8.31 14.18 -7.20
C ILE A 81 6.89 14.52 -6.70
N SER A 82 6.39 15.70 -7.08
CA SER A 82 5.06 16.17 -6.63
C SER A 82 3.87 15.46 -7.30
N CYS A 83 4.09 14.77 -8.41
CA CYS A 83 3.07 14.00 -9.10
C CYS A 83 2.97 12.59 -8.48
N ILE A 84 1.91 12.32 -7.71
CA ILE A 84 1.71 11.02 -7.02
C ILE A 84 1.91 9.81 -7.97
N PRO A 85 1.26 9.71 -9.15
CA PRO A 85 1.51 8.59 -10.06
C PRO A 85 3.00 8.42 -10.42
N SER A 86 3.70 9.52 -10.74
CA SER A 86 5.14 9.47 -11.06
C SER A 86 6.00 9.12 -9.85
N ALA A 87 5.63 9.58 -8.65
CA ALA A 87 6.32 9.25 -7.41
C ALA A 87 6.15 7.77 -7.04
N LEU A 88 4.96 7.19 -7.24
CA LEU A 88 4.74 5.74 -7.08
C LEU A 88 5.58 4.91 -8.05
N LEU A 89 5.69 5.37 -9.31
CA LEU A 89 6.55 4.76 -10.31
C LEU A 89 8.02 4.79 -9.87
N GLU A 90 8.51 5.94 -9.41
CA GLU A 90 9.88 6.10 -8.93
C GLU A 90 10.17 5.22 -7.71
N ILE A 91 9.24 5.11 -6.75
CA ILE A 91 9.35 4.17 -5.62
C ILE A 91 9.54 2.74 -6.14
N LEU A 92 8.71 2.31 -7.08
CA LEU A 92 8.82 0.98 -7.65
C LEU A 92 10.15 0.79 -8.41
N VAL A 93 10.62 1.78 -9.16
CA VAL A 93 11.95 1.69 -9.81
C VAL A 93 13.05 1.51 -8.77
N GLN A 94 13.00 2.22 -7.64
CA GLN A 94 13.97 2.09 -6.55
C GLN A 94 13.89 0.74 -5.82
N TYR A 95 12.70 0.16 -5.68
CA TYR A 95 12.46 -1.08 -4.93
C TYR A 95 11.97 -2.20 -5.86
N PRO A 96 12.86 -2.87 -6.60
CA PRO A 96 12.47 -3.79 -7.67
C PRO A 96 11.76 -5.06 -7.20
N ARG A 97 11.87 -5.40 -5.91
CA ARG A 97 11.19 -6.53 -5.27
C ARG A 97 9.71 -6.27 -4.99
N ALA A 98 9.32 -5.01 -4.86
CA ALA A 98 7.95 -4.65 -4.53
C ALA A 98 7.03 -4.92 -5.73
N ARG A 99 6.05 -5.80 -5.54
CA ARG A 99 5.03 -6.17 -6.54
C ARG A 99 4.02 -5.05 -6.77
N PHE A 100 3.77 -4.25 -5.74
CA PHE A 100 3.01 -3.03 -5.86
C PHE A 100 3.36 -2.02 -4.77
N VAL A 101 2.95 -0.78 -5.03
CA VAL A 101 2.86 0.29 -4.03
C VAL A 101 1.44 0.86 -4.02
N ILE A 102 0.88 1.12 -2.83
CA ILE A 102 -0.41 1.79 -2.64
C ILE A 102 -0.19 3.07 -1.85
N ALA A 103 -0.72 4.19 -2.34
CA ALA A 103 -0.89 5.42 -1.56
C ALA A 103 -2.36 5.60 -1.14
N THR A 104 -2.60 5.79 0.15
CA THR A 104 -3.90 6.21 0.70
C THR A 104 -4.07 7.73 0.56
N LEU A 105 -5.22 8.16 0.06
CA LEU A 105 -5.51 9.54 -0.36
C LEU A 105 -6.70 10.16 0.41
N GLY A 106 -7.02 9.63 1.59
CA GLY A 106 -8.11 10.09 2.43
C GLY A 106 -9.48 9.95 1.74
N GLU A 107 -10.25 11.04 1.70
CA GLU A 107 -11.56 11.08 1.02
C GLU A 107 -11.50 10.82 -0.50
N ASN A 108 -10.29 10.85 -1.09
CA ASN A 108 -10.09 10.51 -2.50
C ASN A 108 -9.79 9.01 -2.72
N GLY A 109 -9.82 8.20 -1.67
CA GLY A 109 -9.61 6.75 -1.73
C GLY A 109 -8.14 6.38 -1.75
N CYS A 110 -7.71 5.62 -2.75
CA CYS A 110 -6.32 5.17 -2.87
C CYS A 110 -5.87 5.06 -4.34
N MET A 111 -4.56 5.07 -4.54
CA MET A 111 -3.94 4.80 -5.84
C MET A 111 -2.91 3.68 -5.69
N MET A 112 -2.97 2.69 -6.57
CA MET A 112 -2.08 1.54 -6.58
C MET A 112 -1.36 1.46 -7.92
N LEU A 113 -0.03 1.31 -7.88
CA LEU A 113 0.75 0.90 -9.04
C LEU A 113 1.20 -0.54 -8.83
N GLU A 114 0.74 -1.42 -9.72
CA GLU A 114 1.09 -2.84 -9.73
C GLU A 114 2.05 -3.12 -10.88
N ARG A 115 3.17 -3.80 -10.61
CA ARG A 115 4.11 -4.27 -11.65
C ARG A 115 3.83 -5.72 -12.04
N ILE A 116 4.31 -6.10 -13.21
CA ILE A 116 4.45 -7.50 -13.60
C ILE A 116 5.89 -7.78 -14.02
N GLU A 117 6.30 -9.03 -13.90
CA GLU A 117 7.56 -9.52 -14.44
C GLU A 117 7.36 -9.80 -15.95
N ASP A 118 7.33 -8.73 -16.74
CA ASP A 118 7.31 -8.82 -18.20
C ASP A 118 7.98 -7.58 -18.80
N ASP A 119 8.82 -7.76 -19.82
CA ASP A 119 9.45 -6.67 -20.57
C ASP A 119 8.79 -6.46 -21.94
N SER A 120 7.62 -7.06 -22.17
CA SER A 120 6.85 -6.84 -23.39
C SER A 120 6.25 -5.42 -23.43
N GLY A 121 6.41 -4.75 -24.57
CA GLY A 121 6.10 -3.34 -24.74
C GLY A 121 7.26 -2.65 -25.45
N ILE A 122 6.97 -1.65 -26.28
CA ILE A 122 8.02 -0.90 -27.00
C ILE A 122 7.96 0.55 -26.54
N ASP A 123 6.78 1.16 -26.56
CA ASP A 123 6.58 2.56 -26.20
C ASP A 123 6.05 2.72 -24.77
N ALA A 124 6.73 3.55 -23.98
CA ALA A 124 6.30 3.89 -22.63
C ALA A 124 5.22 4.98 -22.65
N VAL A 125 4.17 4.79 -21.86
CA VAL A 125 3.08 5.76 -21.69
C VAL A 125 3.30 6.55 -20.40
N ASP A 126 3.14 7.87 -20.46
CA ASP A 126 3.21 8.71 -19.26
C ASP A 126 2.11 8.33 -18.25
N ILE A 127 2.52 7.95 -17.05
CA ILE A 127 1.63 7.48 -15.98
C ILE A 127 0.69 8.57 -15.47
N GLY A 128 1.06 9.85 -15.62
CA GLY A 128 0.17 10.98 -15.32
C GLY A 128 -1.03 11.00 -16.26
N ASN A 129 -0.81 10.83 -17.57
CA ASN A 129 -1.89 10.73 -18.56
C ASN A 129 -2.80 9.52 -18.31
N VAL A 130 -2.23 8.37 -17.89
CA VAL A 130 -3.01 7.20 -17.50
C VAL A 130 -3.89 7.51 -16.29
N ALA A 131 -3.32 8.17 -15.27
CA ALA A 131 -4.07 8.56 -14.07
C ALA A 131 -5.24 9.49 -14.41
N GLU A 132 -5.04 10.49 -15.27
CA GLU A 132 -6.13 11.37 -15.72
C GLU A 132 -7.21 10.59 -16.49
N SER A 133 -6.83 9.69 -17.39
CA SER A 133 -7.78 8.84 -18.10
C SER A 133 -8.61 7.96 -17.17
N LEU A 134 -8.00 7.42 -16.10
CA LEU A 134 -8.71 6.63 -15.10
C LEU A 134 -9.63 7.48 -14.23
N ARG A 135 -9.22 8.69 -13.82
CA ARG A 135 -10.07 9.61 -13.06
C ARG A 135 -11.37 9.95 -13.78
N LEU A 136 -11.35 10.04 -15.11
CA LEU A 136 -12.55 10.25 -15.92
C LEU A 136 -13.51 9.06 -15.94
N LYS A 137 -13.02 7.85 -15.64
CA LYS A 137 -13.83 6.61 -15.58
C LYS A 137 -14.40 6.33 -14.20
N VAL A 138 -13.93 7.04 -13.17
CA VAL A 138 -14.46 6.90 -11.82
C VAL A 138 -15.90 7.43 -11.79
N HIS A 139 -16.85 6.56 -11.46
CA HIS A 139 -18.24 6.94 -11.28
C HIS A 139 -18.39 7.72 -9.97
N LYS A 140 -18.84 8.98 -10.08
CA LYS A 140 -18.97 9.87 -8.91
C LYS A 140 -20.23 9.61 -8.10
N ASP A 141 -21.19 8.82 -8.56
CA ASP A 141 -22.49 8.68 -7.88
C ASP A 141 -22.59 7.44 -6.98
N ASP A 142 -21.54 6.61 -6.92
CA ASP A 142 -21.53 5.46 -6.03
C ASP A 142 -21.20 5.88 -4.59
N ASN A 143 -22.09 5.54 -3.66
CA ASN A 143 -21.83 5.71 -2.23
C ASN A 143 -20.77 4.72 -1.73
N LEU A 144 -20.71 3.54 -2.36
CA LEU A 144 -19.77 2.48 -2.03
C LEU A 144 -18.45 2.66 -2.80
N PRO A 145 -17.31 2.25 -2.21
CA PRO A 145 -16.04 2.20 -2.90
C PRO A 145 -16.11 1.38 -4.19
N THR A 146 -15.48 1.90 -5.25
CA THR A 146 -15.29 1.22 -6.53
C THR A 146 -13.82 1.26 -6.93
N CYS A 147 -13.44 0.50 -7.95
CA CYS A 147 -12.08 0.51 -8.48
C CYS A 147 -12.10 0.55 -10.01
N VAL A 148 -11.22 1.39 -10.58
CA VAL A 148 -10.92 1.42 -12.01
C VAL A 148 -9.44 1.08 -12.22
N SER A 149 -9.15 0.34 -13.29
CA SER A 149 -7.79 -0.15 -13.60
C SER A 149 -7.43 0.12 -15.05
N SER A 150 -6.16 0.42 -15.31
CA SER A 150 -5.61 0.43 -16.67
C SER A 150 -5.30 -1.00 -17.15
N LYS A 151 -5.06 -1.16 -18.45
CA LYS A 151 -4.38 -2.36 -18.95
C LYS A 151 -2.92 -2.34 -18.48
N PHE A 152 -2.28 -3.52 -18.48
CA PHE A 152 -0.83 -3.61 -18.34
C PHE A 152 -0.15 -2.95 -19.55
N MET A 153 0.86 -2.13 -19.28
CA MET A 153 1.66 -1.43 -20.29
C MET A 153 2.99 -0.97 -19.68
N ARG A 154 3.95 -0.59 -20.53
CA ARG A 154 5.14 0.11 -20.08
C ARG A 154 4.77 1.54 -19.68
N LEU A 155 5.04 1.90 -18.44
CA LEU A 155 4.75 3.20 -17.84
C LEU A 155 6.06 3.98 -17.62
N SER A 156 6.04 5.27 -17.93
CA SER A 156 7.07 6.25 -17.61
C SER A 156 6.49 7.40 -16.79
N GLY A 157 7.34 8.23 -16.19
CA GLY A 157 6.91 9.41 -15.44
C GLY A 157 8.01 10.45 -15.33
N ARG A 158 7.84 11.43 -14.42
CA ARG A 158 8.83 12.50 -14.19
C ARG A 158 10.13 12.04 -13.52
N GLY A 159 10.21 10.78 -13.10
CA GLY A 159 11.37 10.16 -12.46
C GLY A 159 12.29 9.44 -13.45
N HIS A 160 13.13 8.55 -12.92
CA HIS A 160 14.06 7.74 -13.69
C HIS A 160 13.44 6.36 -13.95
N GLY A 161 13.59 5.85 -15.17
CA GLY A 161 13.19 4.48 -15.50
C GLY A 161 11.72 4.31 -15.89
N THR A 162 11.38 3.05 -16.15
CA THR A 162 10.04 2.63 -16.61
C THR A 162 9.66 1.33 -15.94
N ILE A 163 8.36 1.12 -15.74
CA ILE A 163 7.81 -0.11 -15.15
C ILE A 163 6.78 -0.71 -16.11
N HIS A 164 6.84 -2.02 -16.34
CA HIS A 164 5.69 -2.71 -16.93
C HIS A 164 4.69 -3.00 -15.83
N GLY A 165 3.53 -2.36 -15.90
CA GLY A 165 2.54 -2.43 -14.85
C GLY A 165 1.20 -1.85 -15.26
N ARG A 166 0.32 -1.73 -14.27
CA ARG A 166 -0.97 -1.06 -14.41
C ARG A 166 -1.23 -0.17 -13.20
N LEU A 167 -1.98 0.90 -13.44
CA LEU A 167 -2.42 1.81 -12.42
C LEU A 167 -3.87 1.50 -12.05
N LEU A 168 -4.18 1.50 -10.76
CA LEU A 168 -5.53 1.37 -10.23
C LEU A 168 -5.86 2.57 -9.35
N ILE A 169 -7.12 3.00 -9.39
CA ILE A 169 -7.69 4.01 -8.51
C ILE A 169 -8.86 3.36 -7.79
N GLY A 170 -8.81 3.31 -6.46
CA GLY A 170 -9.93 2.93 -5.60
C GLY A 170 -10.57 4.18 -5.02
N THR A 171 -11.90 4.29 -5.04
CA THR A 171 -12.59 5.44 -4.41
C THR A 171 -12.79 5.21 -2.92
N ALA A 172 -12.90 6.28 -2.15
CA ALA A 172 -13.37 6.20 -0.76
C ALA A 172 -14.90 6.08 -0.73
N GLU A 173 -15.42 5.58 0.39
CA GLU A 173 -16.83 5.67 0.70
C GLU A 173 -17.23 7.13 0.92
N LYS A 174 -18.38 7.54 0.39
CA LYS A 174 -18.94 8.86 0.64
C LYS A 174 -19.70 8.85 1.96
N ILE A 175 -19.00 9.23 3.03
CA ILE A 175 -19.59 9.29 4.37
C ILE A 175 -20.27 10.66 4.56
N PRO A 176 -21.58 10.71 4.89
CA PRO A 176 -22.24 11.96 5.26
C PRO A 176 -21.54 12.62 6.45
N ALA A 177 -21.40 13.95 6.43
CA ALA A 177 -20.71 14.69 7.50
C ALA A 177 -21.20 14.35 8.94
N PRO A 178 -22.49 14.11 9.21
CA PRO A 178 -22.95 13.68 10.54
C PRO A 178 -22.49 12.29 10.98
N GLU A 179 -22.11 11.42 10.03
CA GLU A 179 -21.60 10.07 10.28
C GLU A 179 -20.07 10.02 10.37
N LEU A 180 -19.38 11.07 9.91
CA LEU A 180 -17.92 11.15 9.98
C LEU A 180 -17.49 11.59 11.39
N VAL A 181 -17.16 10.61 12.23
CA VAL A 181 -16.89 10.82 13.66
C VAL A 181 -15.41 11.01 13.97
N ASP A 182 -14.54 10.11 13.47
CA ASP A 182 -13.11 10.12 13.82
C ASP A 182 -12.27 9.38 12.76
N THR A 183 -11.24 10.03 12.22
CA THR A 183 -10.35 9.46 11.19
C THR A 183 -9.13 8.71 11.74
N THR A 184 -8.93 8.70 13.06
CA THR A 184 -7.78 8.05 13.72
C THR A 184 -7.71 6.57 13.36
N GLY A 185 -6.62 6.09 12.78
CA GLY A 185 -6.47 4.67 12.39
C GLY A 185 -7.27 4.23 11.15
N CYS A 186 -7.88 5.14 10.37
CA CYS A 186 -8.49 4.73 9.09
C CYS A 186 -7.43 4.19 8.10
N GLY A 187 -6.17 4.66 8.18
CA GLY A 187 -5.03 4.09 7.44
C GLY A 187 -4.68 2.67 7.89
N ASP A 188 -4.56 2.43 9.20
CA ASP A 188 -4.33 1.10 9.77
C ASP A 188 -5.44 0.11 9.39
N ALA A 189 -6.69 0.56 9.40
CA ALA A 189 -7.85 -0.22 8.97
C ALA A 189 -7.76 -0.61 7.49
N PHE A 190 -7.36 0.33 6.63
CA PHE A 190 -7.12 0.08 5.21
C PHE A 190 -6.01 -0.97 5.02
N ILE A 191 -4.87 -0.81 5.71
CA ILE A 191 -3.74 -1.75 5.64
C ILE A 191 -4.16 -3.14 6.12
N GLY A 192 -4.88 -3.24 7.24
CA GLY A 192 -5.41 -4.50 7.75
C GLY A 192 -6.30 -5.23 6.72
N ALA A 193 -7.11 -4.48 5.99
CA ALA A 193 -7.93 -5.01 4.91
C ALA A 193 -7.10 -5.43 3.68
N VAL A 194 -6.03 -4.70 3.34
CA VAL A 194 -5.06 -5.13 2.31
C VAL A 194 -4.36 -6.42 2.72
N LEU A 195 -3.90 -6.55 3.97
CA LEU A 195 -3.30 -7.77 4.50
C LEU A 195 -4.28 -8.96 4.38
N TYR A 196 -5.54 -8.75 4.76
CA TYR A 196 -6.58 -9.76 4.57
C TYR A 196 -6.78 -10.13 3.09
N GLY A 197 -6.84 -9.14 2.20
CA GLY A 197 -6.95 -9.34 0.76
C GLY A 197 -5.79 -10.15 0.18
N LEU A 198 -4.55 -9.87 0.62
CA LEU A 198 -3.36 -10.64 0.24
C LEU A 198 -3.42 -12.09 0.73
N CYS A 199 -3.76 -12.30 2.00
CA CYS A 199 -3.86 -13.64 2.59
C CYS A 199 -5.02 -14.48 2.03
N THR A 200 -6.00 -13.83 1.38
CA THR A 200 -7.16 -14.49 0.75
C THR A 200 -7.13 -14.43 -0.79
N GLU A 201 -5.99 -14.04 -1.36
CA GLU A 201 -5.76 -13.98 -2.81
C GLU A 201 -6.79 -13.13 -3.56
N MET A 202 -7.26 -12.03 -2.95
CA MET A 202 -8.16 -11.10 -3.61
C MET A 202 -7.46 -10.40 -4.78
N ALA A 203 -8.14 -10.37 -5.93
CA ALA A 203 -7.72 -9.53 -7.03
C ALA A 203 -7.66 -8.05 -6.58
N PRO A 204 -6.68 -7.25 -7.02
CA PRO A 204 -6.54 -5.84 -6.66
C PRO A 204 -7.83 -5.02 -6.83
N GLU A 205 -8.59 -5.30 -7.89
CA GLU A 205 -9.86 -4.64 -8.21
C GLU A 205 -10.96 -4.89 -7.17
N LYS A 206 -10.86 -5.97 -6.39
CA LYS A 206 -11.74 -6.27 -5.26
C LYS A 206 -11.13 -5.84 -3.92
N MET A 207 -9.82 -5.99 -3.79
CA MET A 207 -9.07 -5.65 -2.58
C MET A 207 -9.14 -4.15 -2.28
N LEU A 208 -8.95 -3.28 -3.27
CA LEU A 208 -8.94 -1.82 -3.04
C LEU A 208 -10.31 -1.28 -2.58
N PRO A 209 -11.45 -1.61 -3.23
CA PRO A 209 -12.76 -1.22 -2.72
C PRO A 209 -13.04 -1.76 -1.31
N PHE A 210 -12.71 -3.02 -1.05
CA PHE A 210 -12.87 -3.63 0.26
C PHE A 210 -12.07 -2.88 1.33
N ALA A 211 -10.80 -2.56 1.06
CA ALA A 211 -9.96 -1.82 1.99
C ALA A 211 -10.45 -0.38 2.22
N CYS A 212 -10.90 0.31 1.17
CA CYS A 212 -11.56 1.61 1.28
C CYS A 212 -12.85 1.54 2.11
N GLN A 213 -13.63 0.47 1.99
CA GLN A 213 -14.88 0.29 2.74
C GLN A 213 -14.61 0.04 4.21
N VAL A 214 -13.65 -0.82 4.55
CA VAL A 214 -13.22 -1.06 5.93
C VAL A 214 -12.74 0.24 6.58
N ALA A 215 -11.94 1.04 5.88
CA ALA A 215 -11.53 2.36 6.34
C ALA A 215 -12.72 3.31 6.51
N GLY A 216 -13.67 3.32 5.57
CA GLY A 216 -14.87 4.16 5.63
C GLY A 216 -15.77 3.83 6.83
N ILE A 217 -16.04 2.54 7.07
CA ILE A 217 -16.77 2.06 8.25
C ILE A 217 -16.05 2.48 9.53
N LYS A 218 -14.72 2.33 9.58
CA LYS A 218 -13.92 2.75 10.75
C LYS A 218 -14.17 4.20 11.10
N CYS A 219 -14.31 5.09 10.13
CA CYS A 219 -14.41 6.51 10.40
C CYS A 219 -15.73 6.92 11.11
N ARG A 220 -16.69 5.99 11.32
CA ARG A 220 -17.98 6.22 12.00
C ARG A 220 -17.99 6.03 13.52
N ALA A 221 -16.84 5.70 14.13
CA ALA A 221 -16.73 5.54 15.58
C ALA A 221 -15.41 6.11 16.13
N ILE A 222 -15.44 6.54 17.40
CA ILE A 222 -14.30 7.12 18.11
C ILE A 222 -13.22 6.05 18.39
N GLY A 223 -11.97 6.43 18.16
CA GLY A 223 -10.78 5.63 18.43
C GLY A 223 -10.35 4.76 17.24
N ALA A 224 -9.11 4.27 17.29
CA ALA A 224 -8.50 3.53 16.18
C ALA A 224 -9.17 2.17 15.88
N ARG A 225 -9.74 1.50 16.89
CA ARG A 225 -10.20 0.11 16.78
C ARG A 225 -11.72 -0.07 16.91
N THR A 226 -12.40 0.84 17.61
CA THR A 226 -13.81 0.67 17.98
C THR A 226 -14.74 0.59 16.77
N GLY A 227 -14.39 1.28 15.68
CA GLY A 227 -15.18 1.32 14.44
C GLY A 227 -14.84 0.22 13.44
N LEU A 228 -13.92 -0.71 13.75
CA LEU A 228 -13.56 -1.75 12.80
C LEU A 228 -14.75 -2.69 12.55
N PRO A 229 -15.11 -2.97 11.28
CA PRO A 229 -16.19 -3.89 10.95
C PRO A 229 -15.83 -5.32 11.31
N TRP A 230 -16.85 -6.13 11.58
CA TRP A 230 -16.73 -7.58 11.58
C TRP A 230 -16.83 -8.10 10.15
N ARG A 231 -16.33 -9.32 9.91
CA ARG A 231 -16.45 -9.98 8.60
C ARG A 231 -17.90 -10.14 8.14
N SER A 232 -18.87 -10.19 9.05
CA SER A 232 -20.29 -10.22 8.73
C SER A 232 -20.84 -8.91 8.16
N ASP A 233 -20.09 -7.81 8.33
CA ASP A 233 -20.56 -6.46 8.06
C ASP A 233 -20.08 -5.92 6.70
N ALA A 234 -19.13 -6.62 6.06
CA ALA A 234 -18.45 -6.24 4.83
C ALA A 234 -18.59 -7.28 3.72
#